data_AF-A0A2D7UGS0-F1
#
_entry.id   AF-A0A2D7UGS0-F1
#
_cell.length_a   1.000
_cell.length_b   1.000
_cell.length_c   1.000
_cell.angle_alpha   90.00
_cell.angle_beta   90.00
_cell.angle_gamma   90.00
#
_symmetry.space_group_name_H-M   'P 1'
#
loop_
_entity.id
_entity.type
_entity.pdbx_description
1 polymer ?
#
loop_
_entity_poly.entity_id
_entity_poly.type
_entity_poly.pdbx_seq_one_letter_code
_entity_poly.pdbx_strand_id
1 'polypeptide(L)'
;MLHKLNEVVNFDKNTASHFFTKSYFKYSHLGDNLKFIGPVKVKLNTIIQEDVLTKNIGRPERHTTKELQNIAQDLGNGVKPYLDLPVIVKNNDPDIEAEYNLVAGFGTLNGLQENGIKEYWFYIVENATPSQIDEIATYENTSHINDTKYNTGEIGIIHHIKNEIAKKHKELVNTEDSIRAYIDRVWPGMSEEVRGRIVSKAKNAQTKSRAFITYNASSVKTWQDETADEKAKFVFGGKYDKDRNQYGYLGANTMDPIINAARKYVETNNFSYVVLHVKDPGNKTVKQLRQNKIEQFKNMLDMFKSLGVKNTNFIKILGFLPQDTKNEDMRFLVNVNGKSIK
;
A
#
# COMPACT_ATOMS: atom_id res chain seq x y z
N MET A 1 -7.29 -10.88 25.55
CA MET A 1 -8.69 -10.58 25.16
C MET A 1 -8.64 -9.79 23.85
N LEU A 2 -9.48 -10.12 22.87
CA LEU A 2 -9.60 -9.36 21.62
C LEU A 2 -10.62 -8.26 21.84
N HIS A 3 -10.27 -7.01 21.56
CA HIS A 3 -11.21 -5.88 21.63
C HIS A 3 -11.67 -5.50 20.23
N LYS A 4 -12.90 -5.03 20.08
CA LYS A 4 -13.40 -4.60 18.77
C LYS A 4 -12.63 -3.37 18.30
N LEU A 5 -12.40 -3.25 16.99
CA LEU A 5 -11.62 -2.13 16.44
C LEU A 5 -12.17 -0.76 16.86
N ASN A 6 -13.48 -0.57 16.78
CA ASN A 6 -14.14 0.67 17.21
C ASN A 6 -14.01 0.94 18.72
N GLU A 7 -13.85 -0.10 19.54
CA GLU A 7 -13.62 0.05 20.97
C GLU A 7 -12.21 0.58 21.22
N VAL A 8 -11.21 -0.03 20.58
CA VAL A 8 -9.80 0.35 20.69
C VAL A 8 -9.53 1.77 20.18
N VAL A 9 -10.19 2.16 19.08
CA VAL A 9 -10.15 3.54 18.57
C VAL A 9 -10.65 4.55 19.63
N ASN A 10 -11.59 4.15 20.48
CA ASN A 10 -12.21 5.02 21.48
C ASN A 10 -11.55 4.96 22.86
N PHE A 11 -10.46 4.22 23.02
CA PHE A 11 -9.70 4.26 24.27
C PHE A 11 -9.27 5.69 24.62
N ASP A 12 -9.16 5.97 25.92
CA ASP A 12 -8.39 7.12 26.36
C ASP A 12 -6.88 6.77 26.29
N LYS A 13 -6.02 7.80 26.46
CA LYS A 13 -4.57 7.63 26.39
C LYS A 13 -4.04 6.62 27.42
N ASN A 14 -4.58 6.62 28.64
CA ASN A 14 -4.12 5.73 29.69
C ASN A 14 -4.48 4.27 29.36
N THR A 15 -5.71 4.04 28.93
CA THR A 15 -6.19 2.73 28.48
C THR A 15 -5.38 2.23 27.28
N ALA A 16 -5.12 3.07 26.30
CA ALA A 16 -4.29 2.71 25.14
C ALA A 16 -2.86 2.32 25.53
N SER A 17 -2.22 3.09 26.43
CA SER A 17 -0.86 2.79 26.92
C SER A 17 -0.76 1.45 27.65
N HIS A 18 -1.82 1.03 28.35
CA HIS A 18 -1.86 -0.28 29.01
C HIS A 18 -2.26 -1.41 28.05
N PHE A 19 -3.07 -1.10 27.04
CA PHE A 19 -3.54 -2.08 26.07
C PHE A 19 -2.45 -2.49 25.07
N PHE A 20 -1.73 -1.52 24.50
CA PHE A 20 -0.66 -1.79 23.53
C PHE A 20 0.62 -2.16 24.28
N THR A 21 0.71 -3.44 24.66
CA THR A 21 1.77 -3.96 25.53
C THR A 21 3.09 -4.21 24.80
N LYS A 22 3.09 -4.21 23.46
CA LYS A 22 4.32 -4.23 22.68
C LYS A 22 4.94 -2.84 22.62
N SER A 23 6.16 -2.76 23.14
CA SER A 23 6.93 -1.54 23.14
C SER A 23 7.76 -1.38 21.86
N TYR A 24 7.93 -0.13 21.45
CA TYR A 24 8.96 0.31 20.51
C TYR A 24 10.39 -0.10 20.91
N PHE A 25 10.62 -0.65 22.11
CA PHE A 25 11.92 -1.16 22.55
C PHE A 25 12.56 -2.14 21.56
N LYS A 26 11.78 -2.85 20.74
CA LYS A 26 12.32 -3.69 19.65
C LYS A 26 13.12 -2.92 18.59
N TYR A 27 13.07 -1.59 18.58
CA TYR A 27 13.83 -0.72 17.68
C TYR A 27 15.01 -0.03 18.40
N SER A 28 15.20 -0.27 19.71
CA SER A 28 16.20 0.45 20.51
C SER A 28 17.64 0.22 20.03
N HIS A 29 17.93 -0.94 19.46
CA HIS A 29 19.25 -1.28 18.90
C HIS A 29 19.58 -0.53 17.60
N LEU A 30 18.62 0.18 16.99
CA LEU A 30 18.83 0.95 15.76
C LEU A 30 19.51 2.32 16.01
N GLY A 31 19.61 2.73 17.28
CA GLY A 31 20.46 3.85 17.69
C GLY A 31 19.97 4.56 18.94
N ASP A 32 20.92 4.98 19.78
CA ASP A 32 20.66 5.60 21.09
C ASP A 32 19.98 6.97 21.00
N ASN A 33 20.05 7.63 19.83
CA ASN A 33 19.41 8.91 19.56
C ASN A 33 17.90 8.79 19.30
N LEU A 34 17.40 7.59 18.99
CA LEU A 34 16.00 7.38 18.63
C LEU A 34 15.09 7.55 19.84
N LYS A 35 14.06 8.39 19.70
CA LYS A 35 13.05 8.59 20.73
C LYS A 35 11.68 8.29 20.16
N PHE A 36 11.00 7.32 20.75
CA PHE A 36 9.63 6.98 20.39
C PHE A 36 8.65 7.60 21.39
N ILE A 37 7.63 8.28 20.87
CA ILE A 37 6.54 8.87 21.65
C ILE A 37 5.26 8.13 21.30
N GLY A 38 4.57 7.61 22.30
CA GLY A 38 3.22 7.10 22.13
C GLY A 38 2.77 6.16 23.24
N PRO A 39 1.58 5.56 23.10
CA PRO A 39 0.66 5.73 21.95
C PRO A 39 0.12 7.17 21.80
N VAL A 40 0.09 7.68 20.56
CA VAL A 40 -0.50 8.98 20.20
C VAL A 40 -1.64 8.76 19.22
N LYS A 41 -2.77 9.44 19.44
CA LYS A 41 -3.94 9.35 18.55
C LYS A 41 -3.78 10.33 17.38
N VAL A 42 -3.85 9.83 16.16
CA VAL A 42 -3.61 10.61 14.93
C VAL A 42 -4.71 10.33 13.90
N LYS A 43 -5.11 11.36 13.15
CA LYS A 43 -6.07 11.23 12.06
C LYS A 43 -5.39 10.57 10.85
N LEU A 44 -6.05 9.63 10.20
CA LEU A 44 -5.43 8.86 9.11
C LEU A 44 -5.23 9.68 7.84
N ASN A 45 -5.98 10.78 7.66
CA ASN A 45 -5.88 11.65 6.49
C ASN A 45 -4.78 12.70 6.60
N THR A 46 -4.09 12.81 7.74
CA THR A 46 -2.93 13.71 7.92
C THR A 46 -1.60 12.96 7.77
N ILE A 47 -1.63 11.74 7.22
CA ILE A 47 -0.48 10.84 7.08
C ILE A 47 -0.28 10.51 5.59
N ILE A 48 0.91 10.81 5.08
CA ILE A 48 1.39 10.34 3.77
C ILE A 48 1.67 8.85 3.87
N GLN A 49 1.05 8.05 3.02
CA GLN A 49 0.94 6.61 3.22
C GLN A 49 0.92 5.78 1.93
N GLU A 50 1.15 6.38 0.77
CA GLU A 50 1.20 5.60 -0.46
C GLU A 50 2.31 4.54 -0.39
N ASP A 51 1.90 3.27 -0.37
CA ASP A 51 2.80 2.12 -0.37
C ASP A 51 3.47 2.03 -1.74
N VAL A 52 4.55 2.79 -1.97
CA VAL A 52 5.37 2.81 -3.19
C VAL A 52 6.83 2.59 -2.83
N LEU A 53 7.66 2.08 -3.75
CA LEU A 53 9.08 1.78 -3.46
C LEU A 53 9.88 2.97 -2.90
N THR A 54 9.54 4.20 -3.31
CA THR A 54 10.21 5.41 -2.81
C THR A 54 9.72 5.86 -1.44
N LYS A 55 8.59 5.33 -0.93
CA LYS A 55 7.99 5.72 0.37
C LYS A 55 7.98 4.56 1.38
N ASN A 56 7.78 3.32 0.93
CA ASN A 56 7.92 2.08 1.72
C ASN A 56 9.22 1.36 1.35
N ILE A 57 10.34 1.96 1.76
CA ILE A 57 11.70 1.52 1.39
C ILE A 57 12.01 0.13 1.97
N GLY A 58 11.33 -0.26 3.04
CA GLY A 58 11.54 -1.53 3.73
C GLY A 58 10.97 -2.76 3.03
N ARG A 59 10.30 -2.61 1.87
CA ARG A 59 9.68 -3.72 1.15
C ARG A 59 10.10 -3.75 -0.33
N PRO A 60 10.56 -4.91 -0.86
CA PRO A 60 10.89 -5.09 -2.28
C PRO A 60 9.69 -4.96 -3.22
N GLU A 61 8.48 -5.24 -2.70
CA GLU A 61 7.23 -5.27 -3.44
C GLU A 61 6.13 -4.70 -2.56
N ARG A 62 5.20 -3.93 -3.13
CA ARG A 62 4.01 -3.44 -2.42
C ARG A 62 3.16 -4.60 -1.91
N HIS A 63 2.27 -4.33 -0.95
CA HIS A 63 1.27 -5.32 -0.56
C HIS A 63 0.35 -5.69 -1.73
N THR A 64 0.06 -6.97 -1.87
CA THR A 64 -0.96 -7.46 -2.80
C THR A 64 -2.35 -7.14 -2.27
N THR A 65 -3.33 -7.01 -3.16
CA THR A 65 -4.75 -6.82 -2.76
C THR A 65 -5.23 -7.89 -1.78
N LYS A 66 -4.78 -9.15 -1.94
CA LYS A 66 -5.19 -10.26 -1.06
C LYS A 66 -4.59 -10.11 0.35
N GLU A 67 -3.33 -9.71 0.45
CA GLU A 67 -2.71 -9.42 1.76
C GLU A 67 -3.46 -8.28 2.45
N LEU A 68 -3.73 -7.18 1.73
CA LEU A 68 -4.47 -6.04 2.29
C LEU A 68 -5.88 -6.43 2.75
N GLN A 69 -6.60 -7.26 1.98
CA GLN A 69 -7.91 -7.79 2.36
C GLN A 69 -7.85 -8.65 3.63
N ASN A 70 -6.85 -9.53 3.72
CA ASN A 70 -6.67 -10.38 4.89
C ASN A 70 -6.32 -9.55 6.13
N ILE A 71 -5.46 -8.53 5.99
CA ILE A 71 -5.11 -7.61 7.08
C ILE A 71 -6.35 -6.82 7.53
N ALA A 72 -7.14 -6.28 6.58
CA ALA A 72 -8.38 -5.58 6.89
C ALA A 72 -9.37 -6.49 7.62
N GLN A 73 -9.51 -7.76 7.20
CA GLN A 73 -10.37 -8.73 7.86
C GLN A 73 -9.86 -9.11 9.26
N ASP A 74 -8.55 -9.35 9.41
CA ASP A 74 -7.92 -9.66 10.69
C ASP A 74 -8.13 -8.51 11.70
N LEU A 75 -7.98 -7.25 11.27
CA LEU A 75 -8.27 -6.07 12.10
C LEU A 75 -9.76 -5.91 12.43
N GLY A 76 -10.64 -6.16 11.46
CA GLY A 76 -12.10 -6.09 11.65
C GLY A 76 -12.61 -7.12 12.66
N ASN A 77 -11.96 -8.29 12.74
CA ASN A 77 -12.28 -9.34 13.70
C ASN A 77 -11.86 -9.01 15.14
N GLY A 78 -10.98 -8.02 15.33
CA GLY A 78 -10.57 -7.52 16.64
C GLY A 78 -9.08 -7.23 16.73
N VAL A 79 -8.74 -6.28 17.60
CA VAL A 79 -7.36 -5.86 17.85
C VAL A 79 -6.82 -6.61 19.05
N LYS A 80 -5.59 -7.11 18.91
CA LYS A 80 -4.86 -7.79 19.98
C LYS A 80 -3.97 -6.78 20.72
N PRO A 81 -3.83 -6.89 22.04
CA PRO A 81 -2.99 -5.98 22.85
C PRO A 81 -1.51 -6.01 22.45
N TYR A 82 -1.05 -7.13 21.89
CA TYR A 82 0.33 -7.33 21.46
C TYR A 82 0.55 -7.02 19.96
N LEU A 83 -0.38 -6.35 19.28
CA LEU A 83 -0.11 -5.83 17.94
C LEU A 83 0.81 -4.61 18.05
N ASP A 84 1.80 -4.56 17.17
CA ASP A 84 2.65 -3.38 17.06
C ASP A 84 1.84 -2.22 16.47
N LEU A 85 1.98 -1.03 17.06
CA LEU A 85 1.39 0.17 16.50
C LEU A 85 2.17 0.60 15.25
N PRO A 86 1.48 1.16 14.24
CA PRO A 86 2.17 1.78 13.11
C PRO A 86 3.06 2.92 13.60
N VAL A 87 4.15 3.14 12.87
CA VAL A 87 5.18 4.13 13.20
C VAL A 87 5.13 5.26 12.19
N ILE A 88 5.16 6.50 12.68
CA ILE A 88 5.15 7.72 11.88
C ILE A 88 6.28 8.65 12.28
N VAL A 89 6.69 9.52 11.36
CA VAL A 89 7.61 10.64 11.62
C VAL A 89 6.92 11.94 11.21
N LYS A 90 7.23 13.05 11.90
CA LYS A 90 6.72 14.37 11.50
C LYS A 90 7.17 14.70 10.08
N ASN A 91 6.26 15.24 9.29
CA ASN A 91 6.59 15.88 8.03
C ASN A 91 7.02 17.33 8.31
N ASN A 92 8.21 17.69 7.84
CA ASN A 92 8.76 19.04 8.00
C ASN A 92 8.76 19.82 6.69
N ASP A 93 8.20 19.26 5.62
CA ASP A 93 8.06 19.93 4.34
C ASP A 93 6.95 20.99 4.44
N PRO A 94 7.27 22.30 4.31
CA PRO A 94 6.29 23.36 4.46
C PRO A 94 5.26 23.38 3.31
N ASP A 95 5.56 22.74 2.18
CA ASP A 95 4.69 22.73 1.00
C ASP A 95 3.69 21.56 1.02
N ILE A 96 3.76 20.68 2.04
CA ILE A 96 2.89 19.52 2.17
C ILE A 96 2.00 19.65 3.40
N GLU A 97 0.68 19.61 3.18
CA GLU A 97 -0.33 19.78 4.25
C GLU A 97 -0.36 18.61 5.25
N ALA A 98 0.07 17.41 4.83
CA ALA A 98 0.09 16.24 5.70
C ALA A 98 1.14 16.38 6.82
N GLU A 99 0.69 16.22 8.07
CA GLU A 99 1.50 16.38 9.29
C GLU A 99 2.56 15.29 9.48
N TYR A 100 2.35 14.09 8.92
CA TYR A 100 3.21 12.92 9.15
C TYR A 100 3.49 12.12 7.90
N ASN A 101 4.64 11.44 7.91
CA ASN A 101 4.99 10.37 6.97
C ASN A 101 4.88 9.01 7.68
N LEU A 102 4.24 8.03 7.04
CA LEU A 102 4.23 6.66 7.53
C LEU A 102 5.60 6.00 7.33
N VAL A 103 6.15 5.43 8.40
CA VAL A 103 7.42 4.71 8.39
C VAL A 103 7.18 3.20 8.37
N ALA A 104 6.27 2.71 9.21
CA ALA A 104 5.96 1.29 9.31
C ALA A 104 4.47 1.05 9.58
N GLY A 105 3.95 -0.10 9.15
CA GLY A 105 2.53 -0.44 9.28
C GLY A 105 1.63 -0.01 8.12
N PHE A 106 2.16 0.04 6.89
CA PHE A 106 1.40 0.35 5.66
C PHE A 106 0.16 -0.55 5.50
N GLY A 107 0.31 -1.86 5.72
CA GLY A 107 -0.81 -2.80 5.67
C GLY A 107 -1.86 -2.52 6.74
N THR A 108 -1.43 -2.22 7.97
CA THR A 108 -2.31 -1.86 9.09
C THR A 108 -3.11 -0.60 8.77
N LEU A 109 -2.46 0.45 8.28
CA LEU A 109 -3.10 1.71 7.95
C LEU A 109 -4.16 1.54 6.84
N ASN A 110 -3.84 0.79 5.79
CA ASN A 110 -4.80 0.42 4.74
C ASN A 110 -5.98 -0.37 5.31
N GLY A 111 -5.73 -1.35 6.17
CA GLY A 111 -6.77 -2.13 6.82
C GLY A 111 -7.69 -1.30 7.72
N LEU A 112 -7.16 -0.30 8.44
CA LEU A 112 -7.95 0.65 9.22
C LEU A 112 -8.89 1.46 8.31
N GLN A 113 -8.39 1.96 7.18
CA GLN A 113 -9.19 2.72 6.20
C GLN A 113 -10.28 1.88 5.55
N GLU A 114 -9.99 0.63 5.17
CA GLU A 114 -10.99 -0.32 4.63
C GLU A 114 -12.10 -0.62 5.65
N ASN A 115 -11.77 -0.59 6.96
CA ASN A 115 -12.75 -0.70 8.04
C ASN A 115 -13.44 0.63 8.40
N GLY A 116 -13.20 1.71 7.64
CA GLY A 116 -13.85 3.00 7.83
C GLY A 116 -13.34 3.82 9.02
N ILE A 117 -12.20 3.45 9.60
CA ILE A 117 -11.58 4.18 10.71
C ILE A 117 -10.95 5.48 10.20
N LYS A 118 -11.11 6.56 10.97
CA LYS A 118 -10.61 7.91 10.61
C LYS A 118 -9.45 8.38 11.47
N GLU A 119 -9.25 7.78 12.64
CA GLU A 119 -8.16 8.08 13.56
C GLU A 119 -7.75 6.81 14.30
N TYR A 120 -6.46 6.69 14.64
CA TYR A 120 -5.93 5.51 15.33
C TYR A 120 -4.69 5.86 16.17
N TRP A 121 -4.15 4.87 16.87
CA TRP A 121 -2.97 4.99 17.73
C TRP A 121 -1.68 4.70 16.96
N PHE A 122 -0.65 5.50 17.21
CA PHE A 122 0.65 5.44 16.55
C PHE A 122 1.80 5.63 17.53
N TYR A 123 2.98 5.18 17.14
CA TYR A 123 4.24 5.67 17.69
C TYR A 123 4.84 6.73 16.78
N ILE A 124 5.21 7.87 17.34
CA ILE A 124 5.97 8.92 16.65
C ILE A 124 7.44 8.71 16.94
N VAL A 125 8.27 8.64 15.90
CA VAL A 125 9.73 8.63 16.06
C VAL A 125 10.29 10.05 15.91
N GLU A 126 11.14 10.46 16.86
CA GLU A 126 11.90 11.71 16.86
C GLU A 126 13.40 11.42 16.72
N ASN A 127 14.14 12.39 16.19
CA ASN A 127 15.60 12.38 16.04
C ASN A 127 16.17 11.25 15.15
N ALA A 128 15.33 10.56 14.39
CA ALA A 128 15.78 9.53 13.45
C ALA A 128 16.49 10.14 12.24
N THR A 129 17.65 9.58 11.88
CA THR A 129 18.27 9.86 10.59
C THR A 129 17.48 9.17 9.47
N PRO A 130 17.61 9.60 8.19
CA PRO A 130 16.96 8.91 7.08
C PRO A 130 17.27 7.41 7.01
N SER A 131 18.51 7.00 7.30
CA SER A 131 18.89 5.59 7.36
C SER A 131 18.17 4.83 8.48
N GLN A 132 18.04 5.43 9.66
CA GLN A 132 17.31 4.81 10.77
C GLN A 132 15.81 4.68 10.48
N ILE A 133 15.22 5.62 9.72
CA ILE A 133 13.84 5.50 9.23
C ILE A 133 13.70 4.28 8.32
N ASP A 134 14.63 4.12 7.36
CA ASP A 134 14.67 2.96 6.46
C ASP A 134 14.85 1.65 7.23
N GLU A 135 15.71 1.64 8.25
CA GLU A 135 15.94 0.49 9.13
C GLU A 135 14.70 0.12 9.95
N ILE A 136 13.96 1.09 10.52
CA ILE A 136 12.71 0.84 11.24
C ILE A 136 11.67 0.20 10.31
N ALA A 137 11.51 0.76 9.10
CA ALA A 137 10.59 0.25 8.09
C ALA A 137 10.94 -1.19 7.67
N THR A 138 12.21 -1.46 7.39
CA THR A 138 12.67 -2.80 7.01
C THR A 138 12.56 -3.78 8.16
N TYR A 139 12.94 -3.39 9.37
CA TYR A 139 12.91 -4.26 10.54
C TYR A 139 11.47 -4.71 10.84
N GLU A 140 10.48 -3.82 10.75
CA GLU A 140 9.06 -4.19 10.90
C GLU A 140 8.63 -5.25 9.87
N ASN A 141 8.99 -5.07 8.61
CA ASN A 141 8.68 -6.02 7.54
C ASN A 141 9.42 -7.36 7.64
N THR A 142 10.49 -7.45 8.44
CA THR A 142 11.43 -8.59 8.42
C THR A 142 11.66 -9.26 9.78
N SER A 143 11.18 -8.67 10.88
CA SER A 143 11.40 -9.16 12.25
C SER A 143 10.88 -10.59 12.48
N HIS A 144 9.89 -11.02 11.70
CA HIS A 144 9.42 -12.40 11.65
C HIS A 144 10.03 -13.14 10.45
N ILE A 145 11.32 -13.48 10.55
CA ILE A 145 12.07 -14.12 9.44
C ILE A 145 11.42 -15.45 8.99
N ASN A 146 10.84 -16.20 9.94
CA ASN A 146 10.25 -17.52 9.70
C ASN A 146 8.73 -17.52 9.50
N ASP A 147 8.02 -16.43 9.82
CA ASP A 147 6.57 -16.28 9.62
C ASP A 147 6.33 -15.25 8.52
N THR A 148 6.21 -15.75 7.29
CA THR A 148 6.09 -14.95 6.07
C THR A 148 4.65 -14.62 5.69
N LYS A 149 3.67 -14.80 6.60
CA LYS A 149 2.25 -14.57 6.26
C LYS A 149 2.01 -13.16 5.72
N TYR A 150 2.71 -12.17 6.28
CA TYR A 150 2.70 -10.77 5.84
C TYR A 150 4.10 -10.13 5.79
N ASN A 151 5.11 -10.75 6.41
CA ASN A 151 6.48 -10.28 6.47
C ASN A 151 7.29 -10.77 5.26
N THR A 152 8.26 -9.98 4.82
CA THR A 152 9.13 -10.30 3.67
C THR A 152 10.32 -11.19 4.03
N GLY A 153 10.60 -11.37 5.32
CA GLY A 153 11.68 -12.22 5.83
C GLY A 153 13.04 -11.93 5.18
N GLU A 154 13.80 -12.97 4.83
CA GLU A 154 15.13 -12.84 4.22
C GLU A 154 15.15 -11.99 2.93
N ILE A 155 14.09 -12.06 2.11
CA ILE A 155 14.02 -11.34 0.82
C ILE A 155 13.99 -9.83 1.06
N GLY A 156 13.27 -9.38 2.08
CA GLY A 156 13.22 -7.97 2.48
C GLY A 156 14.58 -7.45 2.94
N ILE A 157 15.28 -8.23 3.77
CA ILE A 157 16.62 -7.89 4.27
C ILE A 157 17.61 -7.74 3.11
N ILE A 158 17.60 -8.70 2.17
CA ILE A 158 18.45 -8.66 0.97
C ILE A 158 18.15 -7.42 0.11
N HIS A 159 16.88 -7.05 -0.04
CA HIS A 159 16.48 -5.87 -0.82
C HIS A 159 17.00 -4.57 -0.19
N HIS A 160 16.79 -4.42 1.13
CA HIS A 160 17.25 -3.26 1.90
C HIS A 160 18.76 -3.05 1.77
N ILE A 161 19.55 -4.10 2.06
CA ILE A 161 21.02 -4.03 1.99
C ILE A 161 21.47 -3.58 0.60
N LYS A 162 20.85 -4.09 -0.47
CA LYS A 162 21.19 -3.68 -1.84
C LYS A 162 20.86 -2.22 -2.13
N ASN A 163 19.72 -1.73 -1.67
CA ASN A 163 19.33 -0.34 -1.86
C ASN A 163 20.26 0.61 -1.11
N GLU A 164 20.63 0.29 0.13
CA GLU A 164 21.55 1.11 0.92
C GLU A 164 22.96 1.13 0.33
N ILE A 165 23.47 -0.01 -0.18
CA ILE A 165 24.72 -0.05 -0.95
C ILE A 165 24.61 0.83 -2.21
N ALA A 166 23.51 0.75 -2.96
CA ALA A 166 23.29 1.54 -4.17
C ALA A 166 23.21 3.06 -3.87
N LYS A 167 22.63 3.43 -2.73
CA LYS A 167 22.60 4.81 -2.20
C LYS A 167 23.95 5.29 -1.65
N LYS A 168 24.98 4.43 -1.63
CA LYS A 168 26.30 4.70 -1.05
C LYS A 168 26.23 5.03 0.45
N HIS A 169 25.45 4.24 1.19
CA HIS A 169 25.34 4.36 2.65
C HIS A 169 26.73 4.29 3.33
N LYS A 170 26.97 5.20 4.28
CA LYS A 170 28.32 5.39 4.87
C LYS A 170 28.82 4.17 5.67
N GLU A 171 27.91 3.49 6.36
CA GLU A 171 28.24 2.33 7.21
C GLU A 171 28.09 0.98 6.51
N LEU A 172 27.62 0.98 5.25
CA LEU A 172 27.34 -0.24 4.50
C LEU A 172 28.02 -0.19 3.13
N VAL A 173 29.22 -0.74 3.08
CA VAL A 173 30.01 -0.90 1.86
C VAL A 173 29.81 -2.32 1.33
N ASN A 174 29.95 -2.54 0.02
CA ASN A 174 29.79 -3.85 -0.61
C ASN A 174 30.97 -4.81 -0.32
N THR A 175 31.22 -5.08 0.96
CA THR A 175 32.18 -6.08 1.46
C THR A 175 31.47 -7.02 2.42
N GLU A 176 31.94 -8.26 2.52
CA GLU A 176 31.33 -9.26 3.38
C GLU A 176 31.32 -8.82 4.86
N ASP A 177 32.44 -8.30 5.35
CA ASP A 177 32.57 -7.84 6.74
C ASP A 177 31.64 -6.66 7.06
N SER A 178 31.52 -5.70 6.14
CA SER A 178 30.62 -4.54 6.33
C SER A 178 29.16 -4.97 6.33
N ILE A 179 28.76 -5.87 5.42
CA ILE A 179 27.39 -6.40 5.38
C ILE A 179 27.08 -7.22 6.65
N ARG A 180 28.03 -8.04 7.12
CA ARG A 180 27.85 -8.82 8.36
C ARG A 180 27.68 -7.93 9.58
N ALA A 181 28.56 -6.94 9.76
CA ALA A 181 28.47 -5.98 10.87
C ALA A 181 27.14 -5.20 10.85
N TYR A 182 26.69 -4.80 9.66
CA TYR A 182 25.40 -4.13 9.49
C TYR A 182 24.22 -5.04 9.87
N ILE A 183 24.25 -6.31 9.45
CA ILE A 183 23.22 -7.29 9.83
C ILE A 183 23.18 -7.50 11.34
N ASP A 184 24.34 -7.64 11.99
CA ASP A 184 24.40 -7.85 13.44
C ASP A 184 23.86 -6.67 14.24
N ARG A 185 24.06 -5.45 13.72
CA ARG A 185 23.48 -4.25 14.31
C ARG A 185 21.95 -4.22 14.11
N VAL A 186 21.45 -4.36 12.89
CA VAL A 186 20.03 -4.12 12.56
C VAL A 186 19.14 -5.33 12.91
N TRP A 187 19.63 -6.55 12.79
CA TRP A 187 18.95 -7.80 13.09
C TRP A 187 19.73 -8.65 14.10
N PRO A 188 19.84 -8.21 15.36
CA PRO A 188 20.62 -8.92 16.37
C PRO A 188 20.07 -10.33 16.60
N GLY A 189 20.97 -11.28 16.80
CA GLY A 189 20.62 -12.68 17.08
C GLY A 189 20.26 -13.54 15.86
N MET A 190 20.47 -13.04 14.64
CA MET A 190 20.31 -13.84 13.42
C MET A 190 21.31 -15.00 13.37
N SER A 191 20.84 -16.21 13.03
CA SER A 191 21.71 -17.38 12.93
C SER A 191 22.74 -17.25 11.79
N GLU A 192 23.93 -17.83 11.99
CA GLU A 192 25.02 -17.78 10.99
C GLU A 192 24.62 -18.35 9.63
N GLU A 193 23.78 -19.39 9.62
CA GLU A 193 23.29 -20.01 8.39
C GLU A 193 22.44 -19.05 7.55
N VAL A 194 21.48 -18.36 8.19
CA VAL A 194 20.61 -17.36 7.56
C VAL A 194 21.46 -16.17 7.10
N ARG A 195 22.37 -15.70 7.95
CA ARG A 195 23.26 -14.57 7.66
C ARG A 195 24.14 -14.85 6.45
N GLY A 196 24.78 -16.01 6.40
CA GLY A 196 25.62 -16.42 5.27
C GLY A 196 24.86 -16.41 3.93
N ARG A 197 23.60 -16.87 3.93
CA ARG A 197 22.73 -16.79 2.74
C ARG A 197 22.43 -15.36 2.32
N ILE A 198 22.10 -14.48 3.26
CA ILE A 198 21.78 -13.06 3.00
C ILE A 198 23.01 -12.35 2.42
N VAL A 199 24.17 -12.48 3.07
CA VAL A 199 25.44 -11.88 2.63
C VAL A 199 25.78 -12.29 1.20
N SER A 200 25.73 -13.59 0.91
CA SER A 200 26.02 -14.13 -0.43
C SER A 200 25.07 -13.59 -1.50
N LYS A 201 23.78 -13.45 -1.19
CA LYS A 201 22.76 -12.93 -2.12
C LYS A 201 22.75 -11.41 -2.25
N ALA A 202 23.15 -10.68 -1.22
CA ALA A 202 23.25 -9.22 -1.21
C ALA A 202 24.40 -8.75 -2.12
N LYS A 203 25.56 -9.41 -2.02
CA LYS A 203 26.78 -9.10 -2.77
C LYS A 203 26.65 -9.27 -4.30
N ASN A 204 25.82 -10.21 -4.75
CA ASN A 204 25.87 -10.76 -6.11
C ASN A 204 24.76 -10.31 -7.08
N ALA A 205 23.86 -9.39 -6.73
CA ALA A 205 22.69 -9.13 -7.59
C ALA A 205 22.27 -7.67 -7.71
N GLN A 206 22.05 -7.25 -8.97
CA GLN A 206 21.25 -6.08 -9.31
C GLN A 206 19.80 -6.31 -8.84
N THR A 207 19.24 -5.38 -8.09
CA THR A 207 17.82 -5.36 -7.75
C THR A 207 17.00 -5.11 -9.02
N LYS A 208 16.27 -6.13 -9.49
CA LYS A 208 15.14 -5.91 -10.39
C LYS A 208 13.88 -5.94 -9.53
N SER A 209 13.39 -4.75 -9.15
CA SER A 209 12.05 -4.63 -8.57
C SER A 209 11.01 -5.17 -9.57
N ARG A 210 9.98 -5.82 -9.04
CA ARG A 210 8.81 -6.19 -9.83
C ARG A 210 8.15 -4.90 -10.33
N ALA A 211 7.90 -4.85 -11.62
CA ALA A 211 7.40 -3.65 -12.30
C ALA A 211 5.88 -3.46 -12.13
N PHE A 212 5.18 -4.21 -11.27
CA PHE A 212 3.72 -4.30 -11.29
C PHE A 212 3.05 -3.89 -9.97
N ILE A 213 2.01 -3.06 -10.05
CA ILE A 213 1.21 -2.57 -8.90
C ILE A 213 -0.19 -3.17 -8.93
N THR A 214 -0.70 -3.58 -7.76
CA THR A 214 -2.11 -3.92 -7.55
C THR A 214 -2.82 -2.84 -6.73
N TYR A 215 -4.12 -2.65 -6.99
CA TYR A 215 -4.94 -1.65 -6.31
C TYR A 215 -6.10 -2.27 -5.54
N ASN A 216 -6.44 -1.66 -4.40
CA ASN A 216 -7.73 -1.78 -3.73
C ASN A 216 -8.39 -0.40 -3.60
N ALA A 217 -9.58 -0.32 -3.03
CA ALA A 217 -10.31 0.94 -2.96
C ALA A 217 -9.53 2.02 -2.17
N SER A 218 -8.97 1.67 -1.01
CA SER A 218 -8.18 2.62 -0.21
C SER A 218 -6.91 3.05 -0.93
N SER A 219 -6.16 2.13 -1.57
CA SER A 219 -4.93 2.46 -2.30
C SER A 219 -5.20 3.34 -3.53
N VAL A 220 -6.40 3.28 -4.13
CA VAL A 220 -6.80 4.21 -5.19
C VAL A 220 -7.07 5.61 -4.65
N LYS A 221 -7.67 5.75 -3.45
CA LYS A 221 -7.81 7.07 -2.82
C LYS A 221 -6.44 7.66 -2.53
N THR A 222 -5.57 6.89 -1.89
CA THR A 222 -4.19 7.31 -1.61
C THR A 222 -3.45 7.72 -2.88
N TRP A 223 -3.56 6.94 -3.96
CA TRP A 223 -2.97 7.30 -5.24
C TRP A 223 -3.54 8.61 -5.80
N GLN A 224 -4.86 8.82 -5.71
CA GLN A 224 -5.48 10.08 -6.16
C GLN A 224 -5.01 11.29 -5.35
N ASP A 225 -4.87 11.12 -4.04
CA ASP A 225 -4.51 12.21 -3.13
C ASP A 225 -3.02 12.56 -3.22
N GLU A 226 -2.15 11.56 -3.42
CA GLU A 226 -0.70 11.73 -3.29
C GLU A 226 0.09 11.72 -4.61
N THR A 227 -0.46 11.14 -5.68
CA THR A 227 0.30 10.89 -6.93
C THR A 227 -0.43 11.31 -8.21
N ALA A 228 -1.75 11.17 -8.27
CA ALA A 228 -2.49 11.44 -9.50
C ALA A 228 -2.45 12.92 -9.87
N ASP A 229 -2.29 13.18 -11.17
CA ASP A 229 -2.56 14.50 -11.74
C ASP A 229 -4.05 14.85 -11.57
N GLU A 230 -4.38 16.13 -11.40
CA GLU A 230 -5.76 16.61 -11.25
C GLU A 230 -6.69 16.08 -12.34
N LYS A 231 -6.21 15.96 -13.59
CA LYS A 231 -7.03 15.44 -14.70
C LYS A 231 -7.29 13.94 -14.62
N ALA A 232 -6.44 13.22 -13.91
CA ALA A 232 -6.55 11.78 -13.70
C ALA A 232 -7.44 11.42 -12.50
N LYS A 233 -7.80 12.40 -11.64
CA LYS A 233 -8.71 12.19 -10.51
C LYS A 233 -10.13 11.86 -10.98
N PHE A 234 -10.77 10.96 -10.26
CA PHE A 234 -12.11 10.42 -10.53
C PHE A 234 -12.82 9.99 -9.24
N VAL A 235 -14.15 10.12 -9.26
CA VAL A 235 -15.01 9.64 -8.18
C VAL A 235 -15.32 8.16 -8.39
N PHE A 236 -15.40 7.38 -7.32
CA PHE A 236 -15.79 5.97 -7.41
C PHE A 236 -16.62 5.51 -6.21
N GLY A 237 -17.11 4.25 -6.28
CA GLY A 237 -17.98 3.66 -5.28
C GLY A 237 -19.46 3.93 -5.54
N GLY A 238 -19.86 4.14 -6.81
CA GLY A 238 -21.25 4.45 -7.18
C GLY A 238 -21.67 5.85 -6.76
N LYS A 239 -20.71 6.76 -6.58
CA LYS A 239 -20.93 8.16 -6.23
C LYS A 239 -20.99 9.02 -7.50
N TYR A 240 -21.73 10.11 -7.41
CA TYR A 240 -21.89 11.05 -8.52
C TYR A 240 -20.66 11.96 -8.64
N ASP A 241 -20.04 11.94 -9.81
CA ASP A 241 -18.97 12.83 -10.24
C ASP A 241 -19.61 14.07 -10.89
N LYS A 242 -19.51 15.21 -10.19
CA LYS A 242 -20.10 16.48 -10.64
C LYS A 242 -19.41 17.01 -11.90
N ASP A 243 -18.10 16.84 -12.01
CA ASP A 243 -17.31 17.39 -13.11
C ASP A 243 -17.60 16.65 -14.42
N ARG A 244 -17.89 15.35 -14.32
CA ARG A 244 -18.23 14.50 -15.47
C ARG A 244 -19.73 14.31 -15.69
N ASN A 245 -20.59 14.76 -14.77
CA ASN A 245 -22.03 14.47 -14.75
C ASN A 245 -22.32 12.96 -14.90
N GLN A 246 -21.58 12.12 -14.17
CA GLN A 246 -21.64 10.66 -14.30
C GLN A 246 -21.47 9.97 -12.94
N TYR A 247 -22.00 8.75 -12.80
CA TYR A 247 -21.70 7.91 -11.64
C TYR A 247 -20.42 7.11 -11.87
N GLY A 248 -19.47 7.22 -10.94
CA GLY A 248 -18.16 6.61 -11.07
C GLY A 248 -18.01 5.29 -10.33
N TYR A 249 -17.31 4.34 -10.97
CA TYR A 249 -17.01 3.02 -10.43
C TYR A 249 -15.53 2.67 -10.58
N LEU A 250 -15.05 1.81 -9.67
CA LEU A 250 -13.73 1.19 -9.71
C LEU A 250 -13.93 -0.33 -9.74
N GLY A 251 -13.20 -1.05 -10.60
CA GLY A 251 -13.39 -2.49 -10.70
C GLY A 251 -12.17 -3.29 -11.17
N ALA A 252 -11.81 -4.33 -10.40
CA ALA A 252 -11.01 -5.45 -10.89
C ALA A 252 -11.84 -6.42 -11.75
N ASN A 253 -13.16 -6.44 -11.53
CA ASN A 253 -14.14 -7.15 -12.33
C ASN A 253 -14.95 -6.16 -13.18
N THR A 254 -15.61 -6.66 -14.22
CA THR A 254 -16.44 -5.86 -15.13
C THR A 254 -17.93 -5.96 -14.81
N MET A 255 -18.37 -7.02 -14.14
CA MET A 255 -19.78 -7.34 -13.96
C MET A 255 -20.46 -6.41 -12.96
N ASP A 256 -19.89 -6.25 -11.77
CA ASP A 256 -20.51 -5.43 -10.72
C ASP A 256 -20.68 -3.96 -11.14
N PRO A 257 -19.66 -3.32 -11.75
CA PRO A 257 -19.81 -1.95 -12.26
C PRO A 257 -20.93 -1.82 -13.30
N ILE A 258 -21.07 -2.76 -14.23
CA ILE A 258 -22.11 -2.71 -15.27
C ILE A 258 -23.50 -2.85 -14.64
N ILE A 259 -23.71 -3.82 -13.75
CA ILE A 259 -25.02 -4.03 -13.09
C ILE A 259 -25.40 -2.81 -12.26
N ASN A 260 -24.46 -2.27 -11.48
CA ASN A 260 -24.72 -1.11 -10.64
C ASN A 260 -24.97 0.15 -11.48
N ALA A 261 -24.25 0.33 -12.59
CA ALA A 261 -24.50 1.43 -13.52
C ALA A 261 -25.87 1.33 -14.20
N ALA A 262 -26.32 0.13 -14.59
CA ALA A 262 -27.65 -0.08 -15.14
C ALA A 262 -28.73 0.32 -14.12
N ARG A 263 -28.59 -0.10 -12.85
CA ARG A 263 -29.49 0.31 -11.76
C ARG A 263 -29.50 1.84 -11.60
N LYS A 264 -28.32 2.47 -11.54
CA LYS A 264 -28.22 3.93 -11.39
C LYS A 264 -28.81 4.69 -12.57
N TYR A 265 -28.65 4.19 -13.79
CA TYR A 265 -29.26 4.78 -14.97
C TYR A 265 -30.79 4.74 -14.89
N VAL A 266 -31.38 3.62 -14.45
CA VAL A 266 -32.84 3.54 -14.23
C VAL A 266 -33.30 4.49 -13.12
N GLU A 267 -32.54 4.59 -12.02
CA GLU A 267 -32.89 5.45 -10.89
C GLU A 267 -32.78 6.96 -11.20
N THR A 268 -31.82 7.35 -12.04
CA THR A 268 -31.41 8.77 -12.15
C THR A 268 -31.35 9.32 -13.56
N ASN A 269 -31.48 8.45 -14.57
CA ASN A 269 -31.26 8.76 -15.98
C ASN A 269 -29.85 9.30 -16.31
N ASN A 270 -28.89 9.17 -15.38
CA ASN A 270 -27.51 9.59 -15.57
C ASN A 270 -26.60 8.44 -15.98
N PHE A 271 -25.66 8.74 -16.88
CA PHE A 271 -24.64 7.80 -17.34
C PHE A 271 -23.59 7.52 -16.26
N SER A 272 -22.83 6.45 -16.47
CA SER A 272 -21.77 6.02 -15.57
C SER A 272 -20.43 5.83 -16.29
N TYR A 273 -19.36 5.77 -15.52
CA TYR A 273 -18.07 5.31 -16.00
C TYR A 273 -17.42 4.33 -15.03
N VAL A 274 -16.49 3.52 -15.54
CA VAL A 274 -15.66 2.66 -14.73
C VAL A 274 -14.18 2.88 -15.04
N VAL A 275 -13.37 3.01 -13.99
CA VAL A 275 -11.92 2.86 -14.06
C VAL A 275 -11.59 1.41 -13.69
N LEU A 276 -10.86 0.73 -14.56
CA LEU A 276 -10.54 -0.68 -14.39
C LEU A 276 -9.10 -0.88 -13.93
N HIS A 277 -8.83 -2.01 -13.30
CA HIS A 277 -7.48 -2.50 -13.07
C HIS A 277 -7.45 -4.02 -13.20
N VAL A 278 -6.25 -4.58 -13.35
CA VAL A 278 -6.06 -6.02 -13.51
C VAL A 278 -5.37 -6.62 -12.29
N LYS A 279 -5.57 -7.92 -12.09
CA LYS A 279 -4.84 -8.70 -11.07
C LYS A 279 -3.39 -8.93 -11.54
N ASP A 280 -2.58 -9.51 -10.66
CA ASP A 280 -1.20 -9.90 -10.98
C ASP A 280 -1.15 -10.68 -12.31
N PRO A 281 -0.26 -10.28 -13.25
CA PRO A 281 -0.17 -10.87 -14.57
C PRO A 281 0.24 -12.35 -14.59
N GLY A 282 0.97 -12.84 -13.58
CA GLY A 282 1.63 -14.14 -13.63
C GLY A 282 2.44 -14.28 -14.92
N ASN A 283 2.03 -15.21 -15.80
CA ASN A 283 2.67 -15.48 -17.09
C ASN A 283 2.13 -14.64 -18.26
N LYS A 284 1.11 -13.79 -18.04
CA LYS A 284 0.51 -12.93 -19.08
C LYS A 284 1.14 -11.54 -19.06
N THR A 285 0.88 -10.73 -20.09
CA THR A 285 1.22 -9.30 -20.02
C THR A 285 0.07 -8.47 -19.46
N VAL A 286 0.37 -7.31 -18.87
CA VAL A 286 -0.64 -6.36 -18.39
C VAL A 286 -1.61 -5.98 -19.52
N LYS A 287 -1.07 -5.73 -20.73
CA LYS A 287 -1.86 -5.47 -21.94
C LYS A 287 -2.86 -6.57 -22.24
N GLN A 288 -2.44 -7.84 -22.24
CA GLN A 288 -3.33 -8.98 -22.48
C GLN A 288 -4.46 -9.03 -21.46
N LEU A 289 -4.16 -8.81 -20.18
CA LEU A 289 -5.20 -8.79 -19.15
C LEU A 289 -6.19 -7.63 -19.32
N ARG A 290 -5.71 -6.43 -19.70
CA ARG A 290 -6.59 -5.29 -19.98
C ARG A 290 -7.45 -5.52 -21.22
N GLN A 291 -6.91 -6.14 -22.27
CA GLN A 291 -7.67 -6.53 -23.46
C GLN A 291 -8.79 -7.51 -23.10
N ASN A 292 -8.49 -8.54 -22.32
CA ASN A 292 -9.50 -9.49 -21.84
C ASN A 292 -10.59 -8.79 -21.02
N LYS A 293 -10.25 -7.76 -20.23
CA LYS A 293 -11.24 -6.97 -19.49
C LYS A 293 -12.15 -6.16 -20.41
N ILE A 294 -11.61 -5.53 -21.45
CA ILE A 294 -12.41 -4.81 -22.44
C ILE A 294 -13.35 -5.78 -23.16
N GLU A 295 -12.88 -6.97 -23.52
CA GLU A 295 -13.69 -8.00 -24.16
C GLU A 295 -14.81 -8.49 -23.24
N GLN A 296 -14.50 -8.80 -21.97
CA GLN A 296 -15.51 -9.15 -20.95
C GLN A 296 -16.56 -8.05 -20.79
N PHE A 297 -16.14 -6.78 -20.77
CA PHE A 297 -17.04 -5.64 -20.66
C PHE A 297 -17.97 -5.53 -21.88
N LYS A 298 -17.42 -5.66 -23.09
CA LYS A 298 -18.19 -5.61 -24.35
C LYS A 298 -19.18 -6.76 -24.46
N ASN A 299 -18.73 -8.00 -24.24
CA ASN A 299 -19.57 -9.19 -24.33
C ASN A 299 -20.78 -9.11 -23.39
N MET A 300 -20.58 -8.53 -22.20
CA MET A 300 -21.68 -8.34 -21.25
C MET A 300 -22.68 -7.28 -21.73
N LEU A 301 -22.22 -6.15 -22.29
CA LEU A 301 -23.11 -5.16 -22.90
C LEU A 301 -23.85 -5.72 -24.13
N ASP A 302 -23.19 -6.54 -24.94
CA ASP A 302 -23.80 -7.21 -26.10
C ASP A 302 -24.86 -8.23 -25.68
N MET A 303 -24.66 -8.90 -24.53
CA MET A 303 -25.68 -9.74 -23.91
C MET A 303 -26.91 -8.92 -23.51
N PHE A 304 -26.75 -7.77 -22.85
CA PHE A 304 -27.87 -6.87 -22.55
C PHE A 304 -28.60 -6.43 -23.81
N LYS A 305 -27.87 -6.08 -24.87
CA LYS A 305 -28.44 -5.71 -26.17
C LYS A 305 -29.28 -6.85 -26.76
N SER A 306 -28.76 -8.07 -26.69
CA SER A 306 -29.45 -9.29 -27.16
C SER A 306 -30.72 -9.60 -26.36
N LEU A 307 -30.75 -9.21 -25.08
CA LEU A 307 -31.94 -9.28 -24.21
C LEU A 307 -32.94 -8.13 -24.43
N GLY A 308 -32.72 -7.26 -25.42
CA GLY A 308 -33.64 -6.17 -25.78
C GLY A 308 -33.37 -4.84 -25.07
N VAL A 309 -32.24 -4.69 -24.37
CA VAL A 309 -31.86 -3.39 -23.80
C VAL A 309 -31.50 -2.41 -24.93
N LYS A 310 -32.32 -1.37 -25.08
CA LYS A 310 -32.20 -0.38 -26.18
C LYS A 310 -30.95 0.49 -26.10
N ASN A 311 -30.54 0.87 -24.88
CA ASN A 311 -29.37 1.71 -24.64
C ASN A 311 -28.38 0.94 -23.75
N THR A 312 -27.27 0.48 -24.32
CA THR A 312 -26.17 -0.16 -23.58
C THR A 312 -24.99 0.78 -23.34
N ASN A 313 -25.11 2.05 -23.74
CA ASN A 313 -24.11 3.09 -23.51
C ASN A 313 -24.25 3.75 -22.13
N PHE A 314 -25.06 3.19 -21.23
CA PHE A 314 -25.25 3.69 -19.85
C PHE A 314 -23.96 3.68 -19.02
N ILE A 315 -22.93 2.93 -19.45
CA ILE A 315 -21.61 2.89 -18.82
C ILE A 315 -20.50 2.84 -19.88
N LYS A 316 -19.39 3.53 -19.61
CA LYS A 316 -18.15 3.47 -20.42
C LYS A 316 -16.92 3.16 -19.57
N ILE A 317 -15.87 2.62 -20.19
CA ILE A 317 -14.55 2.52 -19.56
C ILE A 317 -13.87 3.89 -19.69
N LEU A 318 -13.55 4.53 -18.57
CA LEU A 318 -12.80 5.80 -18.55
C LEU A 318 -11.31 5.58 -18.83
N GLY A 319 -10.77 4.48 -18.33
CA GLY A 319 -9.37 4.11 -18.48
C GLY A 319 -9.00 2.96 -17.53
N PHE A 320 -7.71 2.67 -17.46
CA PHE A 320 -7.12 1.76 -16.50
C PHE A 320 -6.24 2.51 -15.52
N LEU A 321 -6.13 2.01 -14.28
CA LEU A 321 -5.08 2.48 -13.36
C LEU A 321 -3.69 2.13 -13.94
N PRO A 322 -2.68 3.00 -13.75
CA PRO A 322 -1.31 2.70 -14.12
C PRO A 322 -0.78 1.61 -13.18
N GLN A 323 -0.29 0.51 -13.76
CA GLN A 323 0.16 -0.68 -13.04
C GLN A 323 1.56 -1.11 -13.41
N ASP A 324 2.14 -0.65 -14.53
CA ASP A 324 3.52 -0.95 -14.90
C ASP A 324 4.45 0.23 -14.57
N THR A 325 5.19 0.11 -13.46
CA THR A 325 6.04 1.20 -12.92
C THR A 325 7.24 1.55 -13.79
N LYS A 326 7.57 0.72 -14.78
CA LYS A 326 8.70 0.98 -15.69
C LYS A 326 8.26 1.65 -16.97
N ASN A 327 7.07 1.31 -17.45
CA ASN A 327 6.63 1.67 -18.80
C ASN A 327 5.44 2.65 -18.82
N GLU A 328 4.85 2.97 -17.67
CA GLU A 328 3.67 3.84 -17.56
C GLU A 328 3.96 5.09 -16.72
N ASP A 329 3.37 6.21 -17.11
CA ASP A 329 3.36 7.41 -16.27
C ASP A 329 2.35 7.22 -15.14
N MET A 330 2.86 7.04 -13.92
CA MET A 330 2.08 6.72 -12.73
C MET A 330 1.10 7.81 -12.31
N ARG A 331 1.19 9.02 -12.87
CA ARG A 331 0.32 10.15 -12.52
C ARG A 331 -1.01 10.14 -13.28
N PHE A 332 -1.11 9.38 -14.38
CA PHE A 332 -2.28 9.40 -15.26
C PHE A 332 -2.95 8.04 -15.34
N LEU A 333 -4.25 8.03 -15.60
CA LEU A 333 -4.92 6.84 -16.12
C LEU A 333 -4.29 6.46 -17.46
N VAL A 334 -4.32 5.17 -17.78
CA VAL A 334 -3.74 4.63 -19.02
C VAL A 334 -4.78 3.91 -19.86
N ASN A 335 -4.55 3.86 -21.17
CA ASN A 335 -5.33 3.02 -22.05
C ASN A 335 -4.86 1.55 -22.02
N VAL A 336 -5.47 0.70 -22.84
CA VAL A 336 -5.15 -0.73 -22.92
C VAL A 336 -3.66 -1.03 -23.18
N ASN A 337 -2.95 -0.11 -23.85
CA ASN A 337 -1.55 -0.25 -24.20
C ASN A 337 -0.59 0.40 -23.18
N GLY A 338 -1.11 0.91 -22.05
CA GLY A 338 -0.29 1.61 -21.05
C GLY A 338 0.06 3.05 -21.40
N LYS A 339 -0.52 3.62 -22.46
CA LYS A 339 -0.31 5.04 -22.79
C LYS A 339 -1.22 5.92 -21.94
N SER A 340 -0.67 6.99 -21.36
CA SER A 340 -1.39 7.96 -20.55
C SER A 340 -2.57 8.58 -21.29
N ILE A 341 -3.67 8.75 -20.56
CA ILE A 341 -4.86 9.52 -20.96
C ILE A 341 -4.73 10.86 -20.22
N LYS A 342 -4.51 11.93 -20.98
CA LYS A 342 -4.25 13.29 -20.46
C LYS A 342 -5.41 14.23 -20.70
#